data_AF-A0A5B6X6D9-F1
#
_entry.id   AF-A0A5B6X6D9-F1
#
_cell.length_a   1.000
_cell.length_b   1.000
_cell.length_c   1.000
_cell.angle_alpha   90.00
_cell.angle_beta   90.00
_cell.angle_gamma   90.00
#
_symmetry.space_group_name_H-M   'P 1'
#
loop_
_entity.id
_entity.type
_entity.pdbx_description
1 polymer ?
#
loop_
_entity_poly.entity_id
_entity_poly.type
_entity_poly.pdbx_seq_one_letter_code
_entity_poly.pdbx_strand_id
1 'polypeptide(L)'
;MESVRLKCGFENGIDVGAKGNPLISLKSFSSFHIDVVVHDVECDTTWRLTSFYGNPEEKNRRESWELLRRLGQDQRTPWVVLGDFNEIVSSLEKKGGRLRADRQMHDFRMALENCGLNDLGYTGRERLDRGVVTLSWINIYPNYQVEHLNHSFSDHYSILLDTFGNQRKNTSSDAFQFEASWCLDNSLEGAIRISWGGTTGSIPNKLKGLGQHL
;
A
#
# COMPACT_ATOMS: atom_id res chain seq x y z
N MET A 1 -5.39 32.10 -1.13
CA MET A 1 -5.69 31.54 -2.46
C MET A 1 -4.69 30.42 -2.80
N GLU A 2 -4.40 29.54 -1.84
CA GLU A 2 -3.36 28.50 -1.94
C GLU A 2 -3.82 27.15 -1.35
N SER A 3 -5.06 27.09 -0.84
CA SER A 3 -5.60 25.98 -0.03
C SER A 3 -6.32 24.90 -0.82
N VAL A 4 -6.28 24.94 -2.15
CA VAL A 4 -6.98 23.97 -3.03
C VAL A 4 -6.01 22.94 -3.65
N ARG A 5 -4.68 23.12 -3.52
CA ARG A 5 -3.69 22.17 -4.05
C ARG A 5 -3.58 20.84 -3.29
N LEU A 6 -4.13 20.73 -2.09
CA LEU A 6 -4.03 19.54 -1.24
C LEU A 6 -5.20 18.54 -1.38
N LYS A 7 -6.15 18.77 -2.30
CA LYS A 7 -7.44 18.09 -2.19
C LYS A 7 -7.55 16.67 -2.76
N CYS A 8 -6.73 16.19 -3.68
CA CYS A 8 -6.90 14.81 -4.23
C CYS A 8 -5.62 14.13 -4.76
N GLY A 9 -4.43 14.51 -4.33
CA GLY A 9 -3.21 13.84 -4.81
C GLY A 9 -2.03 14.20 -3.94
N PHE A 10 -1.45 13.22 -3.26
CA PHE A 10 -0.21 13.40 -2.54
C PHE A 10 0.92 13.46 -3.57
N GLU A 11 1.68 14.55 -3.58
CA GLU A 11 2.82 14.67 -4.50
C GLU A 11 3.93 13.66 -4.19
N ASN A 12 4.06 13.13 -2.96
CA ASN A 12 5.11 12.16 -2.56
C ASN A 12 4.77 11.36 -1.27
N GLY A 13 3.49 11.05 -1.00
CA GLY A 13 3.05 10.58 0.33
C GLY A 13 2.75 9.08 0.41
N ILE A 14 3.33 8.42 1.43
CA ILE A 14 2.92 7.11 1.94
C ILE A 14 1.87 7.33 3.04
N ASP A 15 0.71 6.68 2.97
CA ASP A 15 -0.26 6.63 4.07
C ASP A 15 -0.33 5.23 4.69
N VAL A 16 -0.22 5.16 6.01
CA VAL A 16 -0.51 3.96 6.80
C VAL A 16 -1.69 4.29 7.70
N GLY A 17 -2.89 4.04 7.19
CA GLY A 17 -4.14 4.28 7.91
C GLY A 17 -4.33 3.30 9.07
N ALA A 18 -3.79 3.63 10.24
CA ALA A 18 -4.11 2.94 11.49
C ALA A 18 -4.86 3.90 12.43
N LYS A 19 -6.17 3.71 12.58
CA LYS A 19 -6.92 4.36 13.68
C LYS A 19 -6.40 3.78 15.00
N GLY A 20 -5.43 4.43 15.64
CA GLY A 20 -4.96 4.17 17.01
C GLY A 20 -5.09 2.71 17.44
N ASN A 21 -4.55 1.80 16.63
CA ASN A 21 -4.84 0.38 16.76
C ASN A 21 -3.67 -0.24 17.55
N PRO A 22 -3.89 -0.87 18.72
CA PRO A 22 -2.82 -1.54 19.47
C PRO A 22 -2.09 -2.62 18.65
N LEU A 23 -2.63 -2.99 17.48
CA LEU A 23 -2.07 -3.94 16.54
C LEU A 23 -0.91 -3.39 15.69
N ILE A 24 -0.64 -2.07 15.67
CA ILE A 24 0.43 -1.49 14.84
C ILE A 24 1.30 -0.56 15.68
N SER A 25 2.61 -0.77 15.67
CA SER A 25 3.59 0.10 16.33
C SER A 25 4.63 0.64 15.35
N LEU A 26 4.91 1.94 15.41
CA LEU A 26 5.91 2.60 14.57
C LEU A 26 7.33 2.20 15.02
N LYS A 27 8.15 1.72 14.10
CA LYS A 27 9.55 1.34 14.35
C LYS A 27 10.54 2.41 13.90
N SER A 28 10.39 2.92 12.68
CA SER A 28 11.19 4.04 12.16
C SER A 28 10.50 4.70 10.96
N PHE A 29 10.91 5.93 10.63
CA PHE A 29 10.41 6.62 9.44
C PHE A 29 11.43 7.63 8.92
N SER A 30 11.24 8.05 7.67
CA SER A 30 11.96 9.14 7.00
C SER A 30 11.15 9.60 5.80
N SER A 31 11.69 10.52 5.00
CA SER A 31 11.12 10.86 3.69
C SER A 31 11.08 9.68 2.69
N PHE A 32 11.81 8.59 2.95
CA PHE A 32 11.92 7.44 2.04
C PHE A 32 11.33 6.14 2.58
N HIS A 33 10.85 6.12 3.82
CA HIS A 33 10.18 4.93 4.36
C HIS A 33 9.31 5.24 5.58
N ILE A 34 8.33 4.36 5.81
CA ILE A 34 7.66 4.20 7.10
C ILE A 34 7.74 2.70 7.43
N ASP A 35 8.35 2.35 8.55
CA ASP A 35 8.49 0.96 9.01
C ASP A 35 7.68 0.78 10.29
N VAL A 36 6.76 -0.18 10.26
CA VAL A 36 5.88 -0.51 11.37
C VAL A 36 5.96 -1.99 11.68
N VAL A 37 5.74 -2.33 12.95
CA VAL A 37 5.52 -3.69 13.42
C VAL A 37 4.02 -3.90 13.53
N VAL A 38 3.53 -4.97 12.92
CA VAL A 38 2.15 -5.42 12.94
C VAL A 38 2.05 -6.63 13.86
N HIS A 39 1.22 -6.49 14.89
CA HIS A 39 0.80 -7.57 15.76
C HIS A 39 -0.54 -8.09 15.24
N ASP A 40 -0.51 -9.24 14.59
CA ASP A 40 -1.72 -9.89 14.08
C ASP A 40 -2.26 -10.84 15.16
N VAL A 41 -3.37 -10.45 15.76
CA VAL A 41 -4.04 -11.21 16.82
C VAL A 41 -4.78 -12.44 16.28
N GLU A 42 -5.17 -12.44 15.01
CA GLU A 42 -5.87 -13.60 14.42
C GLU A 42 -4.90 -14.77 14.18
N CYS A 43 -3.67 -14.44 13.75
CA CYS A 43 -2.62 -15.43 13.52
C CYS A 43 -1.64 -15.59 14.68
N ASP A 44 -1.84 -14.90 15.81
CA ASP A 44 -0.94 -14.84 16.98
C ASP A 44 0.53 -14.66 16.58
N THR A 45 0.77 -13.68 15.71
CA THR A 45 2.08 -13.48 15.09
C THR A 45 2.44 -12.00 15.02
N THR A 46 3.73 -11.74 14.85
CA THR A 46 4.27 -10.39 14.69
C THR A 46 5.14 -10.34 13.46
N TRP A 47 4.86 -9.38 12.60
CA TRP A 47 5.60 -9.14 11.36
C TRP A 47 5.79 -7.65 11.13
N ARG A 48 6.55 -7.28 10.10
CA ARG A 48 6.88 -5.89 9.77
C ARG A 48 6.34 -5.51 8.42
N LEU A 49 5.75 -4.32 8.36
CA LEU A 49 5.39 -3.66 7.12
C LEU A 49 6.27 -2.42 6.97
N THR A 50 7.07 -2.39 5.91
CA THR A 50 7.72 -1.16 5.47
C THR A 50 7.01 -0.66 4.24
N SER A 51 6.53 0.57 4.28
CA SER A 51 6.28 1.30 3.06
C SER A 51 7.54 2.03 2.64
N PHE A 52 7.96 1.86 1.38
CA PHE A 52 9.25 2.28 0.86
C PHE A 52 9.08 3.20 -0.35
N TYR A 53 9.87 4.26 -0.38
CA TYR A 53 9.96 5.18 -1.51
C TYR A 53 11.42 5.27 -1.96
N GLY A 54 11.73 4.63 -3.09
CA GLY A 54 13.02 4.65 -3.74
C GLY A 54 13.30 6.01 -4.37
N ASN A 55 14.56 6.43 -4.39
CA ASN A 55 14.92 7.76 -4.87
C ASN A 55 14.66 7.87 -6.39
N PRO A 56 13.89 8.87 -6.85
CA PRO A 56 13.61 9.03 -8.28
C PRO A 56 14.88 9.39 -9.07
N GLU A 57 15.84 10.08 -8.43
CA GLU A 57 17.11 10.46 -9.03
C GLU A 57 18.10 9.28 -9.04
N GLU A 58 18.48 8.84 -10.24
CA GLU A 58 19.39 7.71 -10.47
C GLU A 58 20.66 7.76 -9.61
N LYS A 59 21.32 8.93 -9.55
CA LYS A 59 22.57 9.12 -8.80
C LYS A 59 22.43 8.83 -7.30
N ASN A 60 21.22 8.91 -6.75
CA ASN A 60 20.93 8.73 -5.34
C ASN A 60 20.31 7.34 -5.03
N ARG A 61 19.98 6.52 -6.03
CA ARG A 61 19.36 5.19 -5.82
C ARG A 61 20.20 4.25 -4.98
N ARG A 62 21.52 4.42 -5.02
CA ARG A 62 22.43 3.67 -4.15
C ARG A 62 22.06 3.83 -2.67
N GLU A 63 21.68 5.03 -2.26
CA GLU A 63 21.28 5.31 -0.87
C GLU A 63 19.96 4.61 -0.51
N SER A 64 19.03 4.48 -1.47
CA SER A 64 17.80 3.70 -1.31
C SER A 64 18.12 2.21 -1.08
N TRP A 65 19.04 1.64 -1.85
CA TRP A 65 19.46 0.25 -1.67
C TRP A 65 20.20 0.02 -0.36
N GLU A 66 21.02 0.98 0.07
CA GLU A 66 21.65 0.93 1.39
C GLU A 66 20.63 1.07 2.52
N LEU A 67 19.61 1.91 2.37
CA LEU A 67 18.50 2.00 3.32
C LEU A 67 17.74 0.67 3.41
N LEU A 68 17.39 0.08 2.28
CA LEU A 68 16.70 -1.22 2.24
C LEU A 68 17.52 -2.31 2.95
N ARG A 69 18.82 -2.38 2.68
CA ARG A 69 19.74 -3.31 3.35
C ARG A 69 19.88 -3.06 4.85
N ARG A 70 19.81 -1.80 5.30
CA ARG A 70 19.81 -1.45 6.73
C ARG A 70 18.53 -1.91 7.41
N LEU A 71 17.37 -1.67 6.78
CA LEU A 71 16.06 -2.13 7.29
C LEU A 71 16.00 -3.67 7.37
N GLY A 72 16.55 -4.34 6.35
CA GLY A 72 16.63 -5.81 6.26
C GLY A 72 17.66 -6.50 7.14
N GLN A 73 18.43 -5.77 7.98
CA GLN A 73 19.33 -6.40 8.97
C GLN A 73 18.56 -7.19 10.03
N ASP A 74 17.30 -6.85 10.26
CA ASP A 74 16.41 -7.57 11.14
C ASP A 74 15.80 -8.78 10.41
N GLN A 75 16.56 -9.87 10.36
CA GLN A 75 16.13 -11.10 9.68
C GLN A 75 15.22 -11.99 10.55
N ARG A 76 14.93 -11.59 11.80
CA ARG A 76 14.15 -12.39 12.75
C ARG A 76 12.65 -12.17 12.60
N THR A 77 12.26 -10.97 12.20
CA THR A 77 10.86 -10.62 12.06
C THR A 77 10.43 -10.77 10.60
N PRO A 78 9.40 -11.57 10.30
CA PRO A 78 8.83 -11.65 8.95
C PRO A 78 8.52 -10.27 8.42
N TRP A 79 8.91 -10.00 7.18
CA TRP A 79 8.96 -8.65 6.64
C TRP A 79 8.31 -8.55 5.26
N VAL A 80 7.51 -7.50 5.10
CA VAL A 80 6.87 -7.04 3.86
C VAL A 80 7.36 -5.64 3.56
N VAL A 81 7.71 -5.39 2.30
CA VAL A 81 8.03 -4.06 1.80
C VAL A 81 7.11 -3.74 0.62
N LEU A 82 6.34 -2.67 0.72
CA LEU A 82 5.45 -2.19 -0.33
C LEU A 82 5.83 -0.76 -0.73
N GLY A 83 5.71 -0.42 -2.00
CA GLY A 83 5.76 0.98 -2.44
C GLY A 83 6.48 1.15 -3.77
N ASP A 84 6.83 2.39 -4.07
CA ASP A 84 7.50 2.77 -5.31
C ASP A 84 9.03 2.64 -5.12
N PHE A 85 9.63 1.68 -5.81
CA PHE A 85 11.08 1.47 -5.77
C PHE A 85 11.84 2.36 -6.75
N ASN A 86 11.13 3.03 -7.67
CA ASN A 86 11.68 3.83 -8.77
C ASN A 86 12.66 3.06 -9.68
N GLU A 87 12.64 1.73 -9.64
CA GLU A 87 13.52 0.84 -10.40
C GLU A 87 12.82 -0.46 -10.81
N ILE A 88 13.25 -1.00 -11.95
CA ILE A 88 12.76 -2.27 -12.50
C ILE A 88 13.82 -3.37 -12.31
N VAL A 89 13.40 -4.63 -12.20
CA VAL A 89 14.33 -5.76 -12.05
C VAL A 89 14.75 -6.35 -13.41
N SER A 90 14.00 -6.05 -14.47
CA SER A 90 14.24 -6.51 -15.83
C SER A 90 13.80 -5.49 -16.87
N SER A 91 14.51 -5.40 -17.99
CA SER A 91 14.13 -4.56 -19.14
C SER A 91 12.76 -4.94 -19.73
N LEU A 92 12.31 -6.17 -19.50
CA LEU A 92 10.98 -6.65 -19.90
C LEU A 92 9.83 -5.98 -19.12
N GLU A 93 10.12 -5.44 -17.94
CA GLU A 93 9.12 -4.69 -17.15
C GLU A 93 8.94 -3.26 -17.67
N LYS A 94 9.78 -2.82 -18.61
CA LYS A 94 9.73 -1.47 -19.17
C LYS A 94 8.82 -1.41 -20.40
N LYS A 95 8.02 -0.35 -20.53
CA LYS A 95 7.27 -0.04 -21.76
C LYS A 95 7.71 1.28 -22.38
N GLY A 96 8.59 1.19 -23.38
CA GLY A 96 9.08 2.35 -24.13
C GLY A 96 10.05 3.22 -23.34
N GLY A 97 10.37 4.41 -23.84
CA GLY A 97 11.31 5.33 -23.19
C GLY A 97 12.77 4.84 -23.14
N ARG A 98 13.61 5.52 -22.35
CA ARG A 98 15.04 5.21 -22.24
C ARG A 98 15.27 3.91 -21.47
N LEU A 99 15.95 2.96 -22.10
CA LEU A 99 16.36 1.70 -21.45
C LEU A 99 17.11 1.99 -20.14
N ARG A 100 16.76 1.24 -19.10
CA ARG A 100 17.50 1.26 -17.83
C ARG A 100 18.82 0.52 -18.01
N ALA A 101 19.87 1.02 -17.39
CA ALA A 101 21.18 0.37 -17.46
C ALA A 101 21.14 -0.95 -16.67
N ASP A 102 21.66 -2.04 -17.26
CA ASP A 102 21.66 -3.37 -16.62
C ASP A 102 22.30 -3.36 -15.23
N ARG A 103 23.31 -2.52 -15.03
CA ARG A 103 23.95 -2.33 -13.73
C ARG A 103 22.97 -1.83 -12.66
N GLN A 104 22.10 -0.88 -12.99
CA GLN A 104 21.13 -0.34 -12.01
C GLN A 104 20.11 -1.42 -11.60
N MET A 105 19.58 -2.14 -12.59
CA MET A 105 18.66 -3.26 -12.35
C MET A 105 19.35 -4.38 -11.56
N HIS A 106 20.65 -4.62 -11.81
CA HIS A 106 21.45 -5.57 -11.05
C HIS A 106 21.64 -5.13 -9.61
N ASP A 107 22.00 -3.87 -9.36
CA ASP A 107 22.18 -3.35 -8.00
C ASP A 107 20.87 -3.44 -7.19
N PHE A 108 19.72 -3.22 -7.83
CA PHE A 108 18.41 -3.42 -7.21
C PHE A 108 18.15 -4.91 -6.90
N ARG A 109 18.36 -5.80 -7.86
CA ARG A 109 18.22 -7.26 -7.64
C ARG A 109 19.11 -7.76 -6.51
N MET A 110 20.35 -7.30 -6.45
CA MET A 110 21.28 -7.62 -5.36
C MET A 110 20.77 -7.11 -4.00
N ALA A 111 20.18 -5.92 -3.96
CA ALA A 111 19.61 -5.37 -2.73
C ALA A 111 18.43 -6.23 -2.21
N LEU A 112 17.56 -6.69 -3.11
CA LEU A 112 16.47 -7.62 -2.78
C LEU A 112 17.02 -8.96 -2.27
N GLU A 113 18.00 -9.53 -2.98
CA GLU A 113 18.64 -10.79 -2.62
C GLU A 113 19.33 -10.72 -1.25
N ASN A 114 20.09 -9.65 -0.98
CA ASN A 114 20.74 -9.44 0.32
C ASN A 114 19.75 -9.37 1.49
N CYS A 115 18.51 -8.97 1.20
CA CYS A 115 17.44 -8.88 2.19
C CYS A 115 16.55 -10.13 2.24
N GLY A 116 16.80 -11.14 1.39
CA GLY A 116 15.93 -12.31 1.25
C GLY A 116 14.52 -11.97 0.79
N LEU A 117 14.36 -10.87 0.04
CA LEU A 117 13.08 -10.35 -0.42
C LEU A 117 12.69 -10.98 -1.76
N ASN A 118 11.50 -11.57 -1.78
CA ASN A 118 10.89 -12.21 -2.92
C ASN A 118 9.74 -11.35 -3.42
N ASP A 119 9.57 -11.32 -4.73
CA ASP A 119 8.54 -10.55 -5.39
C ASP A 119 7.14 -11.17 -5.18
N LEU A 120 6.15 -10.35 -4.76
CA LEU A 120 4.77 -10.80 -4.52
C LEU A 120 3.94 -11.02 -5.80
N GLY A 121 4.52 -10.78 -6.98
CA GLY A 121 3.79 -10.78 -8.25
C GLY A 121 3.16 -9.44 -8.59
N TYR A 122 2.77 -9.28 -9.86
CA TYR A 122 2.21 -8.04 -10.40
C TYR A 122 1.34 -8.28 -11.63
N THR A 123 0.34 -7.44 -11.77
CA THR A 123 -0.57 -7.39 -12.92
C THR A 123 -0.63 -5.95 -13.44
N GLY A 124 0.03 -5.66 -14.56
CA GLY A 124 0.03 -4.29 -15.11
C GLY A 124 1.09 -4.01 -16.18
N ARG A 125 1.43 -2.72 -16.36
CA ARG A 125 2.15 -2.24 -17.55
C ARG A 125 3.62 -1.84 -17.33
N GLU A 126 3.97 -1.14 -16.25
CA GLU A 126 5.35 -0.79 -15.87
C GLU A 126 5.47 -0.89 -14.34
N ARG A 127 6.58 -1.45 -13.84
CA ARG A 127 6.64 -2.01 -12.49
C ARG A 127 7.60 -1.26 -11.56
N LEU A 128 7.27 0.00 -11.29
CA LEU A 128 7.96 0.84 -10.30
C LEU A 128 7.41 0.57 -8.89
N ASP A 129 6.07 0.49 -8.77
CA ASP A 129 5.40 0.02 -7.56
C ASP A 129 5.55 -1.50 -7.41
N ARG A 130 6.02 -1.95 -6.24
CA ARG A 130 6.25 -3.37 -5.96
C ARG A 130 5.93 -3.72 -4.52
N GLY A 131 5.39 -4.92 -4.34
CA GLY A 131 5.40 -5.63 -3.08
C GLY A 131 6.46 -6.72 -3.08
N VAL A 132 7.32 -6.74 -2.06
CA VAL A 132 8.32 -7.79 -1.86
C VAL A 132 8.30 -8.28 -0.40
N VAL A 133 8.59 -9.56 -0.18
CA VAL A 133 8.42 -10.22 1.11
C VAL A 133 9.50 -11.25 1.41
N THR A 134 9.75 -11.45 2.70
CA THR A 134 10.56 -12.57 3.18
C THR A 134 9.80 -13.90 3.07
N LEU A 135 10.53 -15.00 2.87
CA LEU A 135 9.93 -16.35 2.87
C LEU A 135 9.24 -16.69 4.22
N SER A 136 9.79 -16.20 5.32
CA SER A 136 9.17 -16.35 6.65
C SER A 136 7.77 -15.73 6.72
N TRP A 137 7.51 -14.65 5.97
CA TRP A 137 6.18 -14.05 5.90
C TRP A 137 5.23 -14.88 5.04
N ILE A 138 5.69 -15.38 3.90
CA ILE A 138 4.89 -16.27 3.03
C ILE A 138 4.45 -17.53 3.78
N ASN A 139 5.31 -18.07 4.65
CA ASN A 139 4.97 -19.24 5.46
C ASN A 139 3.85 -18.99 6.47
N ILE A 140 3.67 -17.74 6.92
CA ILE A 140 2.59 -17.34 7.83
C ILE A 140 1.29 -17.13 7.04
N TYR A 141 1.39 -16.50 5.86
CA TYR A 141 0.25 -16.16 5.02
C TYR A 141 0.34 -16.83 3.64
N PRO A 142 0.22 -18.16 3.53
CA PRO A 142 0.41 -18.88 2.26
C PRO A 142 -0.67 -18.60 1.22
N ASN A 143 -1.81 -18.04 1.64
CA ASN A 143 -2.97 -17.73 0.78
C ASN A 143 -3.07 -16.24 0.44
N TYR A 144 -1.97 -15.49 0.60
CA TYR A 144 -1.98 -14.06 0.32
C TYR A 144 -2.42 -13.78 -1.13
N GLN A 145 -3.04 -12.63 -1.34
CA GLN A 145 -3.34 -12.11 -2.67
C GLN A 145 -2.80 -10.70 -2.81
N VAL A 146 -2.31 -10.37 -4.00
CA VAL A 146 -1.88 -9.02 -4.34
C VAL A 146 -2.62 -8.54 -5.57
N GLU A 147 -3.23 -7.37 -5.44
CA GLU A 147 -3.89 -6.68 -6.54
C GLU A 147 -3.25 -5.31 -6.76
N HIS A 148 -3.04 -4.95 -8.03
CA HIS A 148 -2.56 -3.64 -8.43
C HIS A 148 -3.74 -2.84 -8.96
N LEU A 149 -4.25 -1.93 -8.13
CA LEU A 149 -5.40 -1.11 -8.41
C LEU A 149 -4.97 0.05 -9.32
N ASN A 150 -5.55 0.09 -10.52
CA ASN A 150 -5.29 1.12 -11.51
C ASN A 150 -6.17 2.34 -11.25
N HIS A 151 -5.58 3.54 -11.22
CA HIS A 151 -6.30 4.79 -11.18
C HIS A 151 -6.10 5.57 -12.48
N SER A 152 -7.20 6.04 -13.08
CA SER A 152 -7.19 6.73 -14.38
C SER A 152 -6.39 8.04 -14.41
N PHE A 153 -5.97 8.56 -13.25
CA PHE A 153 -5.32 9.87 -13.11
C PHE A 153 -3.91 9.78 -12.48
N SER A 154 -3.42 8.57 -12.19
CA SER A 154 -2.11 8.33 -11.60
C SER A 154 -1.29 7.44 -12.53
N ASP A 155 -0.01 7.74 -12.70
CA ASP A 155 0.96 6.84 -13.32
C ASP A 155 1.47 5.76 -12.35
N HIS A 156 1.13 5.87 -11.07
CA HIS A 156 1.36 4.87 -10.03
C HIS A 156 0.16 3.96 -9.78
N TYR A 157 0.44 2.70 -9.42
CA TYR A 157 -0.56 1.70 -9.04
C TYR A 157 -0.64 1.55 -7.52
N SER A 158 -1.85 1.59 -6.96
CA SER A 158 -2.02 1.25 -5.55
C SER A 158 -1.92 -0.26 -5.37
N ILE A 159 -1.16 -0.70 -4.37
CA ILE A 159 -0.98 -2.13 -4.07
C ILE A 159 -1.91 -2.52 -2.93
N LEU A 160 -2.84 -3.43 -3.19
CA LEU A 160 -3.66 -4.07 -2.18
C LEU A 160 -3.06 -5.45 -1.85
N LEU A 161 -2.58 -5.60 -0.63
CA LEU A 161 -2.12 -6.88 -0.08
C LEU A 161 -3.20 -7.43 0.87
N ASP A 162 -3.77 -8.58 0.51
CA ASP A 162 -4.68 -9.34 1.36
C ASP A 162 -3.93 -10.54 1.96
N THR A 163 -3.87 -10.62 3.29
CA THR A 163 -3.16 -11.67 4.03
C THR A 163 -3.96 -12.97 4.14
N PHE A 164 -5.29 -12.91 3.98
CA PHE A 164 -6.18 -14.07 4.12
C PHE A 164 -6.76 -14.53 2.79
N GLY A 165 -6.80 -13.65 1.78
CA GLY A 165 -7.34 -13.95 0.46
C GLY A 165 -8.73 -14.59 0.54
N ASN A 166 -8.88 -15.77 -0.07
CA ASN A 166 -10.14 -16.51 -0.11
C ASN A 166 -10.57 -17.12 1.25
N GLN A 167 -9.71 -17.08 2.29
CA GLN A 167 -10.03 -17.56 3.63
C GLN A 167 -10.58 -16.49 4.57
N ARG A 168 -10.89 -15.29 4.08
CA ARG A 168 -11.65 -14.31 4.88
C ARG A 168 -12.86 -14.99 5.50
N LYS A 169 -12.83 -15.19 6.83
CA LYS A 169 -14.06 -15.42 7.58
C LYS A 169 -14.88 -14.16 7.33
N ASN A 170 -16.10 -14.31 6.83
CA ASN A 170 -17.04 -13.19 6.69
C ASN A 170 -17.36 -12.64 8.08
N THR A 171 -16.45 -11.84 8.64
CA THR A 171 -16.71 -10.84 9.64
C THR A 171 -17.02 -9.57 8.86
N SER A 172 -18.11 -9.59 8.08
CA SER A 172 -18.74 -8.36 7.64
C SER A 172 -19.22 -7.65 8.91
N SER A 173 -18.32 -6.90 9.54
CA SER A 173 -18.72 -5.75 10.29
C SER A 173 -19.38 -4.87 9.23
N ASP A 174 -20.71 -4.86 9.21
CA ASP A 174 -21.58 -3.91 8.49
C ASP A 174 -21.34 -2.48 9.02
N ALA A 175 -20.08 -2.07 9.01
CA ALA A 175 -19.66 -0.71 9.26
C ALA A 175 -19.68 -0.03 7.91
N PHE A 176 -20.58 0.93 7.79
CA PHE A 176 -20.61 1.84 6.67
C PHE A 176 -19.21 2.43 6.43
N GLN A 177 -18.67 2.21 5.23
CA GLN A 177 -17.42 2.82 4.78
C GLN A 177 -17.77 3.92 3.78
N PHE A 178 -17.29 5.13 4.05
CA PHE A 178 -17.45 6.27 3.15
C PHE A 178 -16.24 6.32 2.22
N GLU A 179 -16.47 6.25 0.91
CA GLU A 179 -15.39 6.48 -0.05
C GLU A 179 -15.29 7.97 -0.39
N ALA A 180 -14.07 8.51 -0.32
CA ALA A 180 -13.82 9.91 -0.67
C ALA A 180 -14.16 10.22 -2.15
N SER A 181 -14.14 9.20 -3.01
CA SER A 181 -14.55 9.27 -4.42
C SER A 181 -15.99 9.75 -4.58
N TRP A 182 -16.88 9.44 -3.62
CA TRP A 182 -18.29 9.84 -3.66
C TRP A 182 -18.45 11.37 -3.57
N CYS A 183 -17.51 12.09 -2.95
CA CYS A 183 -17.53 13.57 -2.96
C CYS A 183 -17.37 14.17 -4.35
N LEU A 184 -16.91 13.39 -5.32
CA LEU A 184 -16.76 13.80 -6.71
C LEU A 184 -18.01 13.50 -7.54
N ASP A 185 -18.95 12.72 -7.00
CA ASP A 185 -20.22 12.40 -7.65
C ASP A 185 -21.27 13.47 -7.30
N ASN A 186 -21.74 14.18 -8.33
CA ASN A 186 -22.77 15.21 -8.19
C ASN A 186 -24.12 14.64 -7.67
N SER A 187 -24.33 13.33 -7.75
CA SER A 187 -25.52 12.65 -7.24
C SER A 187 -25.47 12.34 -5.73
N LEU A 188 -24.28 12.37 -5.11
CA LEU A 188 -24.11 12.02 -3.69
C LEU A 188 -24.95 12.92 -2.79
N GLU A 189 -24.93 14.24 -3.02
CA GLU A 189 -25.70 15.17 -2.20
C GLU A 189 -27.21 14.86 -2.27
N GLY A 190 -27.71 14.54 -3.46
CA GLY A 190 -29.09 14.11 -3.66
C GLY A 190 -29.41 12.82 -2.91
N ALA A 191 -28.54 11.81 -3.02
CA ALA A 191 -28.69 10.53 -2.32
C ALA A 191 -28.70 10.70 -0.79
N ILE A 192 -27.80 11.53 -0.24
CA ILE A 192 -27.76 11.86 1.19
C ILE A 192 -29.06 12.55 1.60
N ARG A 193 -29.52 13.56 0.86
CA ARG A 193 -30.76 14.29 1.18
C ARG A 193 -31.99 13.39 1.18
N ILE A 194 -32.10 12.47 0.21
CA ILE A 194 -33.19 11.49 0.14
C ILE A 194 -33.12 10.54 1.33
N SER A 195 -31.96 9.94 1.57
CA SER A 195 -31.76 8.97 2.65
C SER A 195 -31.97 9.59 4.04
N TRP A 196 -31.50 10.81 4.25
CA TRP A 196 -31.54 11.50 5.55
C TRP A 196 -32.83 12.23 5.82
N GLY A 197 -33.61 12.55 4.78
CA GLY A 197 -34.88 13.26 4.87
C GLY A 197 -36.01 12.44 5.52
N GLY A 198 -35.94 11.10 5.41
CA GLY A 198 -36.91 10.16 6.01
C GLY A 198 -36.44 9.47 7.28
N THR A 199 -35.18 9.65 7.69
CA THR A 199 -34.58 8.91 8.82
C THR A 199 -34.42 9.78 10.07
N THR A 200 -34.87 9.25 11.20
CA THR A 200 -34.65 9.82 12.54
C THR A 200 -33.52 9.07 13.25
N GLY A 201 -32.76 9.76 14.11
CA GLY A 201 -31.64 9.16 14.85
C GLY A 201 -30.31 9.89 14.67
N SER A 202 -29.28 9.34 15.30
CA SER A 202 -27.93 9.90 15.30
C SER A 202 -27.27 9.80 13.92
N ILE A 203 -26.28 10.66 13.65
CA ILE A 203 -25.50 10.66 12.41
C ILE A 203 -24.96 9.25 12.06
N PRO A 204 -24.40 8.46 13.01
CA PRO A 204 -23.98 7.08 12.74
C PRO A 204 -25.10 6.18 12.19
N ASN A 205 -26.34 6.32 12.69
CA ASN A 205 -27.48 5.53 12.21
C ASN A 205 -27.89 5.95 10.79
N LYS A 206 -27.83 7.25 10.50
CA LYS A 206 -28.11 7.79 9.16
C LYS A 206 -27.06 7.36 8.13
N LEU A 207 -25.78 7.33 8.53
CA LEU A 207 -24.69 6.81 7.70
C LEU A 207 -24.85 5.32 7.44
N LYS A 208 -25.21 4.52 8.45
CA LYS A 208 -25.51 3.10 8.27
C LYS A 208 -26.67 2.86 7.29
N GLY A 209 -27.73 3.66 7.37
CA GLY A 209 -28.84 3.60 6.42
C GLY A 209 -28.46 4.02 5.00
N LEU A 210 -27.55 4.99 4.84
CA LEU A 210 -27.05 5.40 3.53
C LEU A 210 -26.32 4.25 2.81
N GLY A 211 -25.51 3.47 3.54
CA GLY A 211 -24.80 2.31 2.98
C GLY A 211 -25.68 1.14 2.55
N GLN A 212 -26.96 1.13 2.89
CA GLN A 212 -27.91 0.11 2.43
C GLN A 212 -28.56 0.49 1.09
N HIS A 213 -28.35 1.72 0.62
CA HIS A 213 -29.04 2.31 -0.53
C HIS A 213 -28.10 2.86 -1.62
N LEU A 214 -26.79 2.85 -1.38
CA LEU A 214 -25.72 3.05 -2.37
C LEU A 214 -25.20 1.69 -2.81
#